data_AF-A0A2V5M888-F1
#
_entry.id   AF-A0A2V5M888-F1
#
_cell.length_a   1.000
_cell.length_b   1.000
_cell.length_c   1.000
_cell.angle_alpha   90.00
_cell.angle_beta   90.00
_cell.angle_gamma   90.00
#
_symmetry.space_group_name_H-M   'P 1'
#
loop_
_entity.id
_entity.type
_entity.pdbx_description
1 polymer ?
#
loop_
_entity_poly.entity_id
_entity_poly.type
_entity_poly.pdbx_seq_one_letter_code
_entity_poly.pdbx_strand_id
1 'polypeptide(L)'
;RVGFADLTLWSFVMASAHGAGLMLVPFFLPSPAAGESHHHDAHQAHAWAFANFSAPSLLMAAVVVHTFGYLLTTALVAIVVYEKLGVAILRRAWFNLDLLWMLALMITGVFILFF
;
A
#
# COMPACT_ATOMS: atom_id res chain seq x y z
N ARG A 1 5.49 -24.57 17.14
CA ARG A 1 4.20 -24.43 16.40
C ARG A 1 3.67 -23.06 16.74
N VAL A 2 3.51 -22.18 15.77
CA VAL A 2 2.98 -20.83 15.99
C VAL A 2 1.46 -20.90 15.83
N GLY A 3 0.73 -20.30 16.77
CA GLY A 3 -0.74 -20.25 16.70
C GLY A 3 -1.22 -19.28 15.62
N PHE A 4 -2.51 -19.38 15.26
CA PHE A 4 -3.13 -18.39 14.37
C PHE A 4 -2.98 -16.97 14.92
N ALA A 5 -3.19 -16.80 16.23
CA ALA A 5 -3.02 -15.52 16.91
C ALA A 5 -1.59 -14.95 16.81
N ASP A 6 -0.58 -15.82 16.91
CA ASP A 6 0.82 -15.39 16.79
C ASP A 6 1.12 -14.90 15.37
N LEU A 7 0.61 -15.60 14.35
CA LEU A 7 0.78 -15.19 12.95
C LEU A 7 0.06 -13.87 12.65
N THR A 8 -1.15 -13.68 13.18
CA THR A 8 -1.88 -12.42 13.00
C THR A 8 -1.18 -11.27 13.70
N LEU A 9 -0.69 -11.48 14.93
CA LEU A 9 0.04 -10.46 15.69
C LEU A 9 1.35 -10.11 15.00
N TRP A 10 2.11 -11.12 14.58
CA TRP A 10 3.39 -10.90 13.92
C TRP A 10 3.22 -10.20 12.56
N SER A 11 2.21 -10.60 11.78
CA SER A 11 1.85 -9.92 10.52
C SER A 11 1.44 -8.47 10.76
N PHE A 12 0.63 -8.22 11.81
CA PHE A 12 0.21 -6.88 12.18
C PHE A 12 1.40 -5.99 12.57
N VAL A 13 2.33 -6.51 13.39
CA VAL A 13 3.54 -5.79 13.80
C VAL A 13 4.41 -5.45 12.59
N MET A 14 4.66 -6.43 11.71
CA MET A 14 5.47 -6.19 10.50
C MET A 14 4.84 -5.21 9.52
N ALA A 15 3.52 -5.29 9.32
CA ALA A 15 2.78 -4.36 8.46
C ALA A 15 2.77 -2.93 9.03
N SER A 16 2.65 -2.80 10.36
CA SER A 16 2.69 -1.52 11.06
C SER A 16 4.09 -0.88 10.98
N ALA A 17 5.15 -1.68 11.14
CA ALA A 17 6.53 -1.21 10.98
C ALA A 17 6.81 -0.68 9.57
N HIS A 18 6.18 -1.26 8.54
CA HIS A 18 6.26 -0.77 7.17
C HIS A 18 5.34 0.43 6.86
N GLY A 19 4.47 0.83 7.79
CA GLY A 19 3.56 1.96 7.60
C GLY A 19 2.50 1.74 6.51
N ALA A 20 2.17 0.49 6.18
CA ALA A 20 1.31 0.15 5.03
C ALA A 20 -0.06 0.88 5.04
N GLY A 21 -0.69 0.99 6.21
CA GLY A 21 -1.97 1.68 6.36
C GLY A 21 -1.88 3.21 6.34
N LEU A 22 -0.69 3.79 6.53
CA LEU A 22 -0.48 5.24 6.49
C LEU A 22 -0.19 5.76 5.07
N MET A 23 0.06 4.87 4.11
CA MET A 23 0.35 5.26 2.72
C MET A 23 -0.83 5.95 2.03
N LEU A 24 -2.08 5.66 2.44
CA LEU A 24 -3.27 6.32 1.87
C LEU A 24 -3.59 7.68 2.50
N VAL A 25 -2.99 8.02 3.64
CA VAL A 25 -3.23 9.29 4.36
C VAL A 25 -3.12 10.53 3.46
N PRO A 26 -2.08 10.71 2.62
CA PRO A 26 -1.99 11.89 1.75
C PRO A 26 -3.15 12.03 0.75
N PHE A 27 -3.84 10.95 0.39
CA PHE A 27 -4.98 11.00 -0.55
C PHE A 27 -6.29 11.43 0.11
N PHE A 28 -6.42 11.31 1.43
CA PHE A 28 -7.63 11.72 2.17
C PHE A 28 -7.58 13.19 2.62
N LEU A 29 -6.48 13.89 2.34
CA LEU A 29 -6.32 15.29 2.69
C LEU A 29 -6.74 16.19 1.52
N PRO A 30 -7.45 17.30 1.79
CA PRO A 30 -7.64 18.35 0.80
C PRO A 30 -6.28 18.84 0.33
N SER A 31 -6.06 18.92 -0.99
CA SER A 31 -4.84 19.57 -1.50
C SER A 31 -4.80 21.00 -0.96
N PRO A 32 -3.62 21.55 -0.62
CA PRO A 32 -3.52 23.00 -0.50
C PRO A 32 -3.93 23.56 -1.86
N ALA A 33 -4.75 24.61 -1.86
CA ALA A 33 -5.12 25.30 -3.08
C ALA A 33 -3.84 25.59 -3.87
N ALA A 34 -3.87 25.31 -5.18
CA ALA A 34 -2.80 25.62 -6.11
C ALA A 34 -2.49 27.12 -6.07
N GLY A 35 -1.56 27.49 -5.19
CA GLY A 35 -1.00 28.82 -5.04
C GLY A 35 0.51 28.71 -5.19
N GLU A 36 0.95 28.90 -6.42
CA GLU A 36 2.30 29.36 -6.79
C GLU A 36 3.51 28.61 -6.21
N SER A 37 3.97 27.64 -7.00
CA SER A 37 5.35 27.57 -7.52
C SER A 37 6.54 27.23 -6.60
N HIS A 38 7.42 26.38 -7.19
CA HIS A 38 8.86 26.21 -6.96
C HIS A 38 9.36 25.18 -5.93
N HIS A 39 9.83 24.04 -6.48
CA HIS A 39 11.06 23.30 -6.15
C HIS A 39 11.39 22.92 -4.68
N HIS A 40 10.45 23.06 -3.73
CA HIS A 40 10.61 22.67 -2.33
C HIS A 40 9.62 21.60 -1.85
N ASP A 41 8.91 20.92 -2.76
CA ASP A 41 7.80 20.01 -2.43
C ASP A 41 8.22 18.72 -1.71
N ALA A 42 9.48 18.28 -1.88
CA ALA A 42 9.98 17.10 -1.17
C ALA A 42 10.11 17.34 0.36
N HIS A 43 10.42 18.56 0.79
CA HIS A 43 10.53 18.90 2.22
C HIS A 43 9.17 19.24 2.86
N GLN A 44 8.20 19.71 2.07
CA GLN A 44 6.84 19.94 2.55
C GLN A 44 6.07 18.63 2.79
N ALA A 45 6.35 17.59 2.01
CA ALA A 45 5.79 16.25 2.24
C ALA A 45 6.14 15.68 3.63
N HIS A 46 7.36 15.93 4.12
CA HIS A 46 7.80 15.51 5.46
C HIS A 46 7.13 16.35 6.57
N ALA A 47 6.94 17.66 6.37
CA ALA A 47 6.25 18.51 7.34
C ALA A 47 4.73 18.21 7.42
N TRP A 48 4.11 17.88 6.28
CA TRP A 48 2.72 17.44 6.21
C TRP A 48 2.52 16.11 6.92
N ALA A 49 3.43 15.14 6.80
CA ALA A 49 3.31 13.86 7.50
C ALA A 49 3.16 14.02 9.04
N PHE A 50 3.79 15.04 9.63
CA PHE A 50 3.64 15.36 11.06
C PHE A 50 2.39 16.17 11.41
N ALA A 51 1.93 17.07 10.54
CA ALA A 51 0.69 17.84 10.76
C ALA A 51 -0.59 16.96 10.74
N ASN A 52 -0.51 15.76 10.15
CA ASN A 52 -1.64 14.86 9.91
C ASN A 52 -2.04 13.95 11.08
N PHE A 53 -1.28 13.93 12.17
CA PHE A 53 -1.67 13.18 13.38
C PHE A 53 -2.84 13.83 14.14
N SER A 54 -3.27 15.04 13.75
CA SER A 54 -4.37 15.76 14.40
C SER A 54 -5.78 15.28 14.04
N ALA A 55 -5.94 14.36 13.08
CA ALA A 55 -7.25 13.80 12.67
C ALA A 55 -7.30 12.26 12.80
N PRO A 56 -7.50 11.71 14.02
CA PRO A 56 -7.48 10.27 14.27
C PRO A 56 -8.51 9.47 13.46
N SER A 57 -9.66 10.08 13.16
CA SER A 57 -10.74 9.43 12.40
C SER A 57 -10.36 9.16 10.93
N LEU A 58 -9.67 10.10 10.27
CA LEU A 58 -9.19 9.92 8.89
C LEU A 58 -8.10 8.84 8.82
N LEU A 59 -7.17 8.84 9.78
CA LEU A 59 -6.12 7.82 9.86
C LEU A 59 -6.72 6.42 10.00
N MET A 60 -7.71 6.25 10.88
CA MET A 60 -8.41 4.98 11.04
C MET A 60 -9.17 4.57 9.77
N ALA A 61 -9.86 5.50 9.12
CA ALA A 61 -10.55 5.23 7.87
C ALA A 61 -9.58 4.79 6.76
N ALA A 62 -8.44 5.47 6.61
CA ALA A 62 -7.42 5.13 5.62
C ALA A 62 -6.87 3.71 5.83
N VAL A 63 -6.56 3.34 7.08
CA VAL A 63 -6.08 2.00 7.43
C VAL A 63 -7.13 0.93 7.12
N VAL A 64 -8.40 1.16 7.48
CA VAL A 64 -9.49 0.22 7.22
C VAL A 64 -9.73 0.04 5.72
N VAL A 65 -9.80 1.13 4.97
CA VAL A 65 -9.98 1.11 3.51
C VAL A 65 -8.82 0.37 2.84
N HIS A 66 -7.58 0.65 3.25
CA HIS A 66 -6.40 -0.03 2.72
C HIS A 66 -6.45 -1.53 2.99
N THR A 67 -6.70 -1.92 4.24
CA THR A 67 -6.72 -3.32 4.66
C THR A 67 -7.82 -4.10 3.97
N PHE A 68 -9.03 -3.52 3.90
CA PHE A 68 -10.16 -4.16 3.25
C PHE A 68 -9.95 -4.28 1.73
N GLY A 69 -9.42 -3.23 1.09
CA GLY A 69 -9.08 -3.26 -0.33
C GLY A 69 -8.04 -4.33 -0.67
N TYR A 70 -6.99 -4.46 0.15
CA TYR A 70 -5.97 -5.51 -0.02
C TYR A 70 -6.56 -6.91 0.13
N LEU A 71 -7.37 -7.15 1.16
CA LEU A 71 -8.01 -8.46 1.39
C LEU A 71 -8.99 -8.82 0.26
N LEU A 72 -9.80 -7.86 -0.19
CA LEU A 72 -10.73 -8.09 -1.28
C LEU A 72 -9.98 -8.42 -2.59
N THR A 73 -8.96 -7.63 -2.90
CA THR A 73 -8.15 -7.82 -4.12
C THR A 73 -7.44 -9.18 -4.10
N THR A 74 -6.79 -9.53 -2.98
CA THR A 74 -6.09 -10.83 -2.86
C THR A 74 -7.06 -12.02 -2.86
N ALA A 75 -8.24 -11.89 -2.25
CA ALA A 75 -9.28 -12.91 -2.31
C ALA A 75 -9.82 -13.10 -3.74
N LEU A 76 -10.10 -12.01 -4.46
CA LEU A 76 -10.55 -12.08 -5.86
C LEU A 76 -9.48 -12.73 -6.75
N VAL A 77 -8.22 -12.32 -6.61
CA VAL A 77 -7.09 -12.93 -7.32
C VAL A 77 -7.00 -14.42 -6.99
N ALA A 78 -7.12 -14.80 -5.71
CA ALA A 78 -7.09 -16.19 -5.28
C ALA A 78 -8.21 -17.02 -5.92
N ILE A 79 -9.45 -16.50 -5.97
CA ILE A 79 -10.59 -17.16 -6.61
C ILE A 79 -10.35 -17.33 -8.10
N VAL A 80 -9.93 -16.26 -8.80
CA VAL A 80 -9.63 -16.31 -10.24
C VAL A 80 -8.56 -17.34 -10.56
N VAL A 81 -7.47 -17.36 -9.78
CA VAL A 81 -6.40 -18.34 -9.95
C VAL A 81 -6.88 -19.76 -9.67
N TYR A 82 -7.68 -19.96 -8.62
CA TYR A 82 -8.20 -21.26 -8.24
C TYR A 82 -9.14 -21.85 -9.31
N GLU A 83 -10.06 -21.05 -9.83
CA GLU A 83 -11.08 -21.50 -10.79
C GLU A 83 -10.59 -21.56 -12.24
N LYS A 84 -9.80 -20.57 -12.70
CA LYS A 84 -9.45 -20.43 -14.13
C LYS A 84 -8.10 -20.99 -14.50
N LEU A 85 -7.10 -20.87 -13.61
CA LEU A 85 -5.71 -21.24 -13.91
C LEU A 85 -5.34 -22.60 -13.32
N GLY A 86 -6.05 -23.04 -12.28
CA GLY A 86 -5.79 -24.28 -11.57
C GLY A 86 -4.48 -24.23 -10.77
N VAL A 87 -4.49 -24.82 -9.58
CA VAL A 87 -3.31 -24.87 -8.68
C VAL A 87 -2.07 -25.55 -9.30
N ALA A 88 -2.24 -26.26 -10.42
CA ALA A 88 -1.15 -26.89 -11.17
C ALA A 88 -0.20 -25.86 -11.81
N ILE A 89 -0.71 -24.71 -12.27
CA ILE A 89 0.12 -23.62 -12.81
C ILE A 89 0.94 -22.95 -11.72
N LEU A 90 0.39 -22.81 -10.52
CA LEU A 90 1.11 -22.26 -9.36
C LEU A 90 2.32 -23.12 -8.94
N ARG A 91 2.29 -24.42 -9.26
CA ARG A 91 3.41 -25.35 -9.03
C ARG A 91 4.50 -25.25 -10.11
N ARG A 92 4.17 -24.76 -11.31
CA ARG A 92 5.07 -24.69 -12.48
C ARG A 92 5.62 -23.29 -12.74
N ALA A 93 4.81 -22.27 -12.46
CA ALA A 93 5.15 -20.86 -12.63
C ALA A 93 5.47 -20.26 -11.25
N TRP A 94 6.74 -20.33 -10.86
CA TRP A 94 7.28 -19.41 -9.85
C TRP A 94 7.30 -18.02 -10.47
N PHE A 95 6.18 -17.29 -10.38
CA PHE A 95 6.16 -15.88 -10.70
C PHE A 95 7.12 -15.16 -9.73
N ASN A 96 8.17 -14.55 -10.27
CA ASN A 96 9.05 -13.69 -9.49
C ASN A 96 8.31 -12.39 -9.15
N LEU A 97 7.57 -12.42 -8.03
CA LEU A 97 6.90 -11.24 -7.49
C LEU A 97 7.88 -10.10 -7.23
N ASP A 98 9.13 -10.42 -6.84
CA ASP A 98 10.18 -9.42 -6.64
C ASP A 98 10.50 -8.65 -7.94
N LEU A 99 10.57 -9.35 -9.08
CA LEU A 99 10.81 -8.72 -10.38
C LEU A 99 9.63 -7.85 -10.80
N LEU A 100 8.40 -8.35 -10.60
CA LEU A 100 7.18 -7.60 -10.89
C LEU A 100 7.11 -6.33 -10.04
N TRP A 101 7.42 -6.45 -8.75
CA TRP A 101 7.38 -5.34 -7.80
C TRP A 101 8.46 -4.31 -8.09
N MET A 102 9.69 -4.75 -8.40
CA MET A 102 10.75 -3.87 -8.87
C MET A 102 10.32 -3.09 -10.11
N LEU A 103 9.75 -3.76 -11.11
CA LEU A 103 9.29 -3.13 -12.35
C LEU A 103 8.17 -2.13 -12.09
N ALA A 104 7.20 -2.48 -11.23
CA ALA A 104 6.12 -1.58 -10.84
C ALA A 104 6.64 -0.30 -10.16
N LEU A 105 7.61 -0.42 -9.25
CA LEU A 105 8.23 0.75 -8.62
C LEU A 105 9.04 1.59 -9.61
N MET A 106 9.79 0.96 -10.50
CA MET A 106 10.55 1.65 -11.54
C MET A 106 9.63 2.47 -12.45
N ILE A 107 8.53 1.86 -12.93
CA ILE A 107 7.55 2.54 -13.77
C ILE A 107 6.88 3.69 -13.01
N THR A 108 6.49 3.46 -11.75
CA THR A 108 5.86 4.49 -10.93
C THR A 108 6.81 5.67 -10.69
N GLY A 109 8.09 5.40 -10.40
CA GLY A 109 9.11 6.44 -10.23
C GLY A 109 9.36 7.23 -11.51
N VAL A 110 9.43 6.56 -12.66
CA VAL A 110 9.51 7.22 -13.97
C VAL A 110 8.28 8.09 -14.21
N PHE A 111 7.08 7.57 -13.94
CA PHE A 111 5.83 8.31 -14.14
C PHE A 111 5.80 9.61 -13.34
N ILE A 112 6.15 9.57 -12.05
CA ILE A 112 6.22 10.76 -11.17
C ILE A 112 7.27 11.77 -11.64
N LEU A 113 8.34 11.34 -12.31
CA LEU A 113 9.39 12.25 -12.80
C LEU A 113 9.01 12.95 -14.12
N PHE A 114 8.20 12.30 -14.96
CA PHE A 114 7.81 12.82 -16.28
C PHE A 114 6.42 13.45 -16.31
N PHE A 115 5.60 13.24 -15.28
CA PHE A 115 4.22 13.71 -15.16
C PHE A 115 4.01 14.38 -13.81
#